data_AF-A0A534PD71-F1
#
_entry.id   AF-A0A534PD71-F1
#
_cell.length_a   1.000
_cell.length_b   1.000
_cell.length_c   1.000
_cell.angle_alpha   90.00
_cell.angle_beta   90.00
_cell.angle_gamma   90.00
#
_symmetry.space_group_name_H-M   'P 1'
#
loop_
_entity.id
_entity.type
_entity.pdbx_description
1 polymer ?
#
loop_
_entity_poly.entity_id
_entity_poly.type
_entity_poly.pdbx_seq_one_letter_code
_entity_poly.pdbx_strand_id
1 'polypeptide(L)' 'LYDPELSSESSRVTYLIEKRGEVCKLAVTHELADAPKTAKHVSKDGWTLILSTLKTLLETGEPMPMPEQAT' A
#
# COMPACT_ATOMS: atom_id res chain seq x y z
N LEU A 1 -1.02 -6.61 18.25
CA LEU A 1 -1.64 -6.42 16.91
C LEU A 1 -2.61 -5.26 17.01
N TYR A 2 -2.68 -4.43 15.97
CA TYR A 2 -3.59 -3.27 15.90
C TYR A 2 -5.06 -3.66 16.14
N ASP A 3 -5.46 -4.86 15.71
CA ASP A 3 -6.73 -5.50 16.04
C ASP A 3 -6.46 -6.99 16.36
N PRO A 4 -6.78 -7.49 17.58
CA PRO A 4 -6.62 -8.91 17.93
C PRO A 4 -7.40 -9.85 17.00
N GLU A 5 -8.51 -9.40 16.41
CA GLU A 5 -9.33 -10.20 15.51
C GLU A 5 -8.71 -10.43 14.13
N LEU A 6 -7.68 -9.65 13.77
CA LEU A 6 -6.92 -9.84 12.52
C LEU A 6 -5.77 -10.84 12.69
N SER A 7 -5.48 -11.29 13.92
CA SER A 7 -4.33 -12.17 14.23
C SER A 7 -4.37 -13.52 13.53
N SER A 8 -5.56 -14.00 13.18
CA SER A 8 -5.79 -15.26 12.48
C SER A 8 -5.82 -15.13 10.96
N GLU A 9 -5.84 -13.91 10.42
CA GLU A 9 -5.83 -13.67 8.98
C GLU A 9 -4.39 -13.62 8.45
N SER A 10 -4.17 -14.21 7.27
CA SER A 10 -2.89 -14.12 6.58
C SER A 10 -3.10 -13.48 5.21
N SER A 11 -2.31 -12.46 4.91
CA SER A 11 -2.27 -11.82 3.60
C SER A 11 -0.84 -11.73 3.11
N ARG A 12 -0.67 -11.59 1.80
CA ARG A 12 0.64 -11.45 1.17
C ARG A 12 0.66 -10.22 0.29
N VAL A 13 1.71 -9.42 0.43
CA VAL A 13 2.01 -8.35 -0.51
C VAL A 13 3.26 -8.73 -1.29
N THR A 14 3.12 -8.77 -2.61
CA THR A 14 4.23 -8.98 -3.54
C THR A 14 4.56 -7.67 -4.24
N TYR A 15 5.83 -7.28 -4.17
CA TYR A 15 6.39 -6.14 -4.90
C TYR A 15 7.23 -6.66 -6.07
N LEU A 16 6.84 -6.32 -7.29
CA LEU A 16 7.63 -6.59 -8.49
C LEU A 16 8.20 -5.28 -9.02
N ILE A 17 9.53 -5.23 -9.12
CA ILE A 17 10.27 -4.05 -9.60
C ILE A 17 10.94 -4.42 -10.91
N GLU A 18 10.51 -3.78 -11.99
CA GLU A 18 11.07 -3.97 -13.32
C GLU A 18 11.85 -2.72 -13.74
N LYS A 19 13.12 -2.88 -14.14
CA LYS A 19 13.91 -1.75 -14.67
C LYS A 19 13.31 -1.23 -15.97
N ARG A 20 13.23 0.09 -16.11
CA ARG A 20 12.70 0.81 -17.29
C ARG A 20 13.61 2.02 -17.58
N GLY A 21 14.81 1.75 -18.10
CA GLY A 21 15.84 2.78 -18.29
C GLY A 21 16.35 3.30 -16.94
N GLU A 22 16.30 4.62 -16.75
CA GLU A 22 16.66 5.31 -15.50
C GLU A 22 15.56 5.25 -14.43
N VAL A 23 14.36 4.77 -14.79
CA VAL A 23 13.24 4.58 -13.86
C VAL A 23 12.91 3.10 -13.68
N CYS A 24 11.95 2.79 -12.82
CA CYS A 24 11.40 1.43 -12.70
C CYS A 24 9.88 1.44 -12.75
N LYS A 25 9.30 0.30 -13.13
CA LYS A 25 7.90 0.00 -12.90
C LYS A 25 7.81 -0.79 -11.60
N LEU A 26 7.08 -0.24 -10.64
CA LEU A 26 6.68 -0.94 -9.43
C LEU A 26 5.25 -1.47 -9.61
N ALA A 27 5.08 -2.79 -9.53
CA ALA A 27 3.78 -3.43 -9.44
C ALA A 27 3.60 -4.02 -8.03
N VAL A 28 2.48 -3.71 -7.38
CA VAL A 28 2.13 -4.23 -6.05
C VAL A 28 0.90 -5.11 -6.18
N THR A 29 1.01 -6.34 -5.72
CA THR A 29 -0.11 -7.29 -5.64
C THR A 29 -0.36 -7.61 -4.18
N HIS A 30 -1.58 -7.36 -3.70
CA HIS A 30 -1.99 -7.70 -2.35
C HIS A 30 -3.00 -8.86 -2.40
N GLU A 31 -2.54 -10.06 -2.07
CA GLU A 31 -3.35 -11.28 -1.98
C GLU A 31 -4.08 -11.30 -0.64
N LEU A 32 -5.41 -11.20 -0.72
CA LEU A 32 -6.31 -11.00 0.42
C LEU A 32 -7.35 -12.12 0.58
N ALA A 33 -7.24 -13.21 -0.20
CA ALA A 33 -8.23 -14.29 -0.21
C ALA A 33 -8.44 -14.91 1.19
N ASP A 34 -7.36 -15.07 1.95
CA ASP A 34 -7.37 -15.62 3.32
C ASP A 34 -7.46 -14.52 4.41
N ALA A 35 -7.78 -13.28 4.03
CA ALA A 35 -7.85 -12.12 4.92
C ALA A 35 -9.04 -11.19 4.63
N PRO A 36 -10.29 -11.67 4.75
CA PRO A 36 -11.49 -10.91 4.38
C PRO A 36 -11.72 -9.65 5.23
N LYS A 37 -11.36 -9.63 6.52
CA LYS A 37 -11.43 -8.42 7.36
C LYS A 37 -10.37 -7.42 6.93
N THR A 38 -9.15 -7.87 6.67
CA THR A 38 -8.08 -7.02 6.11
C THR A 38 -8.49 -6.43 4.76
N ALA A 39 -9.12 -7.22 3.89
CA ALA A 39 -9.59 -6.78 2.58
C ALA A 39 -10.58 -5.59 2.68
N LYS A 40 -11.51 -5.64 3.65
CA LYS A 40 -12.44 -4.54 3.91
C LYS A 40 -11.73 -3.23 4.26
N HIS A 41 -10.64 -3.29 5.02
CA HIS A 41 -9.88 -2.11 5.41
C HIS A 41 -8.99 -1.58 4.28
N VAL A 42 -8.44 -2.45 3.45
CA VAL A 42 -7.50 -2.07 2.37
C VAL A 42 -8.22 -1.53 1.12
N SER A 43 -9.46 -1.97 0.87
CA SER A 43 -10.19 -1.67 -0.38
C SER A 43 -10.57 -0.20 -0.62
N LYS A 44 -10.47 0.68 0.38
CA LYS A 44 -10.74 2.12 0.25
C LYS A 44 -9.44 2.91 0.04
N ASP A 45 -9.01 3.06 -1.21
CA ASP A 45 -7.94 3.97 -1.69
C ASP A 45 -6.56 3.88 -1.01
N GLY A 46 -6.34 2.94 -0.08
CA GLY A 46 -5.15 2.90 0.76
C GLY A 46 -3.86 2.73 -0.04
N TRP A 47 -3.87 1.83 -1.03
CA TRP A 47 -2.69 1.62 -1.89
C TRP A 47 -2.36 2.83 -2.75
N THR A 48 -3.37 3.55 -3.26
CA THR A 48 -3.15 4.74 -4.09
C THR A 48 -2.42 5.81 -3.29
N LEU A 49 -2.81 6.03 -2.03
CA LEU A 49 -2.14 6.96 -1.13
C LEU A 49 -0.70 6.52 -0.85
N ILE A 50 -0.48 5.26 -0.48
CA ILE A 50 0.85 4.71 -0.17
C ILE A 50 1.80 4.85 -1.37
N LEU A 51 1.35 4.46 -2.57
CA LEU A 51 2.17 4.51 -3.78
C LEU A 51 2.48 5.94 -4.20
N SER A 52 1.53 6.86 -4.05
CA SER A 52 1.74 8.28 -4.36
C SER A 52 2.74 8.91 -3.39
N THR A 53 2.60 8.65 -2.08
CA THR A 53 3.55 9.15 -1.07
C THR A 53 4.95 8.58 -1.27
N LEU A 54 5.07 7.28 -1.58
CA LEU A 54 6.36 6.65 -1.87
C LEU A 54 7.03 7.28 -3.08
N LYS A 55 6.28 7.50 -4.17
CA LYS A 55 6.81 8.16 -5.37
C LYS A 55 7.31 9.56 -5.04
N THR A 56 6.52 10.39 -4.36
CA THR A 56 6.91 11.75 -3.99
C THR A 56 8.19 11.74 -3.15
N LEU A 57 8.24 10.88 -2.12
CA LEU A 57 9.41 10.75 -1.26
C LEU A 57 10.69 10.41 -2.05
N LEU A 58 10.60 9.46 -2.98
CA LEU A 58 11.75 9.06 -3.79
C LEU A 58 12.19 10.13 -4.80
N GLU A 59 11.27 10.96 -5.30
CA GLU A 59 11.56 11.97 -6.32
C GLU A 59 12.00 13.32 -5.76
N THR A 60 11.53 13.68 -4.57
CA THR A 60 11.76 15.02 -3.98
C THR A 60 12.56 14.99 -2.68
N GLY A 61 12.65 13.83 -2.02
CA GLY A 61 13.23 13.68 -0.68
C GLY A 61 12.23 13.90 0.47
N GLU A 62 10.99 14.32 0.18
CA GLU A 62 9.95 14.60 1.18
C GLU A 62 8.66 13.86 0.85
N PRO A 63 7.90 13.36 1.84
CA PRO A 63 6.63 12.68 1.59
C PRO A 63 5.55 13.64 1.09
N MET A 64 4.55 13.10 0.39
CA MET A 64 3.34 13.86 0.04
C MET A 64 2.59 14.32 1.32
N PRO A 65 2.01 15.53 1.35
CA PRO A 65 1.14 15.95 2.45
C PRO A 65 0.00 14.96 2.66
N MET A 66 -0.25 14.56 3.90
CA MET A 66 -1.36 13.66 4.21
C MET A 66 -2.69 14.43 4.00
N PRO A 67 -3.69 13.82 3.33
CA PRO A 67 -5.00 14.43 3.24
C PRO A 67 -5.58 14.63 4.65
N GLU A 68 -6.24 15.77 4.88
CA GLU A 68 -7.00 15.97 6.12
C GLU A 68 -8.04 14.86 6.25
N GLN A 69 -8.18 14.32 7.47
CA GLN A 69 -9.24 13.35 7.75
C GLN A 69 -10.58 14.06 7.53
N ALA A 70 -11.39 13.54 6.60
CA ALA A 70 -12.78 13.97 6.48
C ALA A 70 -13.49 13.60 7.78
N THR A 71 -13.96 14.62 8.50
CA THR A 71 -14.69 14.52 9.77
C THR A 71 -16.04 13.82 9.61
#